data_AF-A0A317T1T3-F1
#
_entry.id   AF-A0A317T1T3-F1
#
_cell.length_a   1.000
_cell.length_b   1.000
_cell.length_c   1.000
_cell.angle_alpha   90.00
_cell.angle_beta   90.00
_cell.angle_gamma   90.00
#
_symmetry.space_group_name_H-M   'P 1'
#
loop_
_entity.id
_entity.type
_entity.pdbx_description
1 polymer ?
#
loop_
_entity_poly.entity_id
_entity_poly.type
_entity_poly.pdbx_seq_one_letter_code
_entity_poly.pdbx_strand_id
1 'polypeptide(L)'
;MKFAHSFSRVLEEEDFPADWQAAAIRYRELKKCIKKVQSELLDLGLTVEVLKGLVEEAESPIFKYMFDGSPPSLCSCGFEESGLIKGWIGTINSFRPKLVLTVDAVDWVPLDLNLSQNTRCSLESLVKEKLGKEEVGTGGAAARDGTESCKSIRTVEITLYSDSEFFHLLTSEITSLEALQSRSESEIRSHVLQLGQSVTAVAAPKSRNSKSDLYPWREIFRIYLESGIFFSNLESESHRERTVEKATERLTLFADEIRRLGIQTRFKNPHSPSLFKMFLSVNMDVLRVMRFHDINRTAMTKILKKFDKHTALGVRQTFPTFVTPTGPLASHLSKAICHTLCTSLLNVIPQLDDYLCPICSSISVKPVRLSCNHIFCVRCLVKLQRANKDPCPMCRRHCVLRADSGNLDMGLYNFLKRYFPKEVKIKQAENEREVALEQWRNVHGESCVIS
;
A
#
# COMPACT_ATOMS: atom_id res chain seq x y z
N MET A 1 23.35 19.92 -9.40
CA MET A 1 22.22 20.80 -9.79
C MET A 1 21.09 20.11 -10.56
N LYS A 2 21.24 18.85 -11.01
CA LYS A 2 20.30 18.21 -11.96
C LYS A 2 18.91 17.84 -11.42
N PHE A 3 18.76 17.47 -10.13
CA PHE A 3 17.50 16.90 -9.63
C PHE A 3 16.30 17.86 -9.60
N ALA A 4 16.49 19.14 -9.25
CA ALA A 4 15.37 20.08 -9.20
C ALA A 4 14.78 20.37 -10.59
N HIS A 5 15.63 20.32 -11.62
CA HIS A 5 15.19 20.46 -13.01
C HIS A 5 14.56 19.16 -13.50
N SER A 6 15.16 17.99 -13.20
CA SER A 6 14.54 16.71 -13.55
C SER A 6 13.20 16.48 -12.87
N PHE A 7 13.02 16.92 -11.62
CA PHE A 7 11.74 16.81 -10.91
C PHE A 7 10.64 17.67 -11.57
N SER A 8 10.92 18.94 -11.88
CA SER A 8 9.98 19.78 -12.64
C SER A 8 9.67 19.17 -14.01
N ARG A 9 10.71 18.71 -14.71
CA ARG A 9 10.55 18.11 -16.03
C ARG A 9 9.68 16.85 -16.00
N VAL A 10 9.87 15.98 -15.01
CA VAL A 10 9.04 14.77 -14.85
C VAL A 10 7.58 15.13 -14.54
N LEU A 11 7.32 16.18 -13.76
CA LEU A 11 5.94 16.64 -13.51
C LEU A 11 5.28 17.21 -14.78
N GLU A 12 6.07 17.83 -15.66
CA GLU A 12 5.61 18.39 -16.95
C GLU A 12 5.46 17.31 -18.04
N GLU A 13 6.35 16.31 -18.10
CA GLU A 13 6.37 15.24 -19.11
C GLU A 13 5.28 14.18 -18.91
N GLU A 14 4.83 13.94 -17.67
CA GLU A 14 3.93 12.83 -17.31
C GLU A 14 2.42 13.18 -17.35
N ASP A 15 2.06 14.36 -17.90
CA ASP A 15 0.66 14.80 -18.12
C ASP A 15 -0.25 14.66 -16.87
N PHE A 16 0.30 15.03 -15.71
CA PHE A 16 -0.48 15.05 -14.46
C PHE A 16 -1.55 16.16 -14.50
N PRO A 17 -2.73 15.94 -13.90
CA PRO A 17 -3.73 16.99 -13.71
C PRO A 17 -3.15 18.25 -13.06
N ALA A 18 -3.65 19.43 -13.44
CA ALA A 18 -3.11 20.71 -12.97
C ALA A 18 -3.17 20.87 -11.44
N ASP A 19 -4.23 20.35 -10.82
CA ASP A 19 -4.39 20.31 -9.37
C ASP A 19 -3.37 19.38 -8.68
N TRP A 20 -2.93 18.31 -9.35
CA TRP A 20 -1.86 17.44 -8.85
C TRP A 20 -0.51 18.14 -8.93
N GLN A 21 -0.21 18.80 -10.04
CA GLN A 21 1.02 19.59 -10.19
C GLN A 21 1.10 20.69 -9.13
N ALA A 22 -0.02 21.34 -8.83
CA ALA A 22 -0.11 22.37 -7.79
C ALA A 22 0.10 21.81 -6.36
N ALA A 23 -0.30 20.56 -6.12
CA ALA A 23 -0.11 19.88 -4.83
C ALA A 23 1.26 19.20 -4.69
N ALA A 24 2.04 19.09 -5.77
CA ALA A 24 3.36 18.46 -5.76
C ALA A 24 4.37 19.27 -4.92
N ILE A 25 5.32 18.57 -4.30
CA ILE A 25 6.33 19.21 -3.44
C ILE A 25 7.06 20.32 -4.19
N ARG A 26 7.00 21.53 -3.66
CA ARG A 26 7.75 22.71 -4.14
C ARG A 26 9.24 22.63 -3.79
N TYR A 27 9.93 21.65 -4.40
CA TYR A 27 11.34 21.32 -4.12
C TYR A 27 12.28 22.52 -4.26
N ARG A 28 12.01 23.44 -5.19
CA ARG A 28 12.82 24.64 -5.41
C ARG A 28 12.68 25.64 -4.26
N GLU A 29 11.47 25.82 -3.71
CA GLU A 29 11.19 26.73 -2.60
C GLU A 29 11.79 26.19 -1.31
N LEU A 30 11.56 24.91 -1.00
CA LEU A 30 12.18 24.24 0.14
C LEU A 30 13.71 24.35 0.11
N LYS A 31 14.32 24.23 -1.07
CA LYS A 31 15.77 24.42 -1.24
C LYS A 31 16.21 25.87 -0.95
N LYS A 32 15.38 26.88 -1.25
CA LYS A 32 15.66 28.28 -0.87
C LYS A 32 15.60 28.45 0.64
N CYS A 33 14.60 27.89 1.31
CA CYS A 33 14.50 27.91 2.78
C CYS A 33 15.73 27.27 3.43
N ILE A 34 16.22 26.13 2.93
CA ILE A 34 17.46 25.50 3.44
C ILE A 34 18.65 26.46 3.40
N LYS A 35 18.79 27.28 2.34
CA LYS A 35 19.88 28.26 2.27
C LYS A 35 19.73 29.40 3.28
N LYS A 36 18.49 29.82 3.56
CA LYS A 36 18.21 30.81 4.62
C LYS A 36 18.60 30.26 5.99
N VAL A 37 18.19 29.03 6.31
CA VAL A 37 18.59 28.33 7.55
C VAL A 37 20.10 28.23 7.66
N GLN A 38 20.78 27.86 6.57
CA GLN A 38 22.24 27.79 6.57
C GLN A 38 22.89 29.16 6.84
N SER A 39 22.33 30.24 6.29
CA SER A 39 22.87 31.59 6.49
C SER A 39 22.65 32.05 7.93
N GLU A 40 21.45 31.81 8.48
CA GLU A 40 21.14 32.10 9.89
C GLU A 40 22.05 31.34 10.85
N LEU A 41 22.31 30.05 10.60
CA LEU A 41 23.26 29.27 11.40
C LEU A 41 24.69 29.83 11.33
N LEU A 42 25.13 30.28 10.15
CA LEU A 42 26.46 30.90 9.98
C LEU A 42 26.56 32.24 10.71
N ASP A 43 25.52 33.07 10.67
CA ASP A 43 25.46 34.35 11.37
C ASP A 43 25.52 34.17 12.90
N LEU A 44 25.02 33.03 13.41
CA LEU A 44 25.11 32.61 14.80
C LEU A 44 26.46 31.94 15.16
N GLY A 45 27.39 31.80 14.20
CA GLY A 45 28.67 31.10 14.40
C GLY A 45 28.55 29.57 14.49
N LEU A 46 27.37 29.01 14.21
CA LEU A 46 27.06 27.58 14.25
C LEU A 46 27.31 26.94 12.88
N THR A 47 28.59 26.76 12.56
CA THR A 47 28.99 26.06 11.32
C THR A 47 28.57 24.58 11.35
N VAL A 48 28.49 23.94 10.18
CA VAL A 48 28.11 22.52 10.06
C VAL A 48 29.10 21.63 10.82
N GLU A 49 30.38 21.99 10.83
CA GLU A 49 31.45 21.29 11.56
C GLU A 49 31.25 21.39 13.07
N VAL A 50 30.91 22.59 13.58
CA VAL A 50 30.59 22.81 14.99
C VAL A 50 29.35 22.01 15.40
N LEU A 51 28.30 22.04 14.58
CA LEU A 51 27.05 21.31 14.85
C LEU A 51 27.22 19.79 14.82
N LYS A 52 28.14 19.27 13.99
CA LYS A 52 28.49 17.83 14.02
C LYS A 52 29.29 17.45 15.26
N GLY A 53 30.28 18.26 15.63
CA GLY A 53 31.05 18.05 16.87
C GLY A 53 30.15 18.05 18.10
N LEU A 54 29.19 18.99 18.15
CA LEU A 54 28.09 19.01 19.11
C LEU A 54 27.39 17.65 19.18
N VAL A 55 26.84 17.17 18.07
CA VAL A 55 26.08 15.91 18.03
C VAL A 55 26.92 14.68 18.41
N GLU A 56 28.22 14.68 18.12
CA GLU A 56 29.14 13.57 18.44
C GLU A 56 29.52 13.53 19.93
N GLU A 57 29.58 14.67 20.61
CA GLU A 57 29.99 14.77 22.01
C GLU A 57 28.83 14.68 23.02
N ALA A 58 27.57 14.85 22.58
CA ALA A 58 26.44 14.87 23.50
C ALA A 58 25.89 13.48 23.87
N GLU A 59 25.69 13.28 25.18
CA GLU A 59 25.03 12.09 25.75
C GLU A 59 23.50 12.03 25.47
N SER A 60 22.90 13.12 24.98
CA SER A 60 21.48 13.23 24.65
C SER A 60 21.26 14.05 23.36
N PRO A 61 20.14 13.87 22.63
CA PRO A 61 19.89 14.60 21.40
C PRO A 61 19.79 16.12 21.67
N ILE A 62 20.78 16.87 21.16
CA ILE A 62 20.91 18.33 21.24
C ILE A 62 19.75 19.06 20.56
N PHE A 63 19.12 18.40 19.58
CA PHE A 63 17.97 18.92 18.86
C PHE A 63 16.69 18.26 19.35
N LYS A 64 15.86 19.04 20.02
CA LYS A 64 14.52 18.60 20.41
C LYS A 64 13.51 19.08 19.39
N TYR A 65 12.84 18.12 18.77
CA TYR A 65 11.73 18.34 17.87
C TYR A 65 10.45 18.00 18.62
N MET A 66 9.68 19.03 18.96
CA MET A 66 8.39 18.83 19.61
C MET A 66 7.30 18.68 18.56
N PHE A 67 6.53 17.60 18.68
CA PHE A 67 5.29 17.41 17.93
C PHE A 67 4.11 17.66 18.88
N ASP A 68 3.05 18.25 18.35
CA ASP A 68 1.74 18.29 18.97
C ASP A 68 1.09 16.90 18.91
N GLY A 69 1.27 16.14 19.98
CA GLY A 69 0.72 14.78 20.16
C GLY A 69 1.75 13.82 20.76
N SER A 70 1.28 12.74 21.39
CA SER A 70 2.17 11.70 21.92
C SER A 70 3.05 11.14 20.80
N PRO A 71 4.39 11.09 20.95
CA PRO A 71 5.23 10.42 19.98
C PRO A 71 4.76 8.95 19.87
N PRO A 72 4.87 8.31 18.69
CA PRO A 72 4.74 6.86 18.65
C PRO A 72 5.82 6.33 19.60
N SER A 73 5.41 5.75 20.73
CA SER A 73 6.33 4.97 21.51
C SER A 73 6.89 3.93 20.56
N LEU A 74 8.21 3.93 20.37
CA LEU A 74 8.93 2.74 19.94
C LEU A 74 8.75 1.72 21.07
N CYS A 75 7.56 1.12 21.12
CA CYS A 75 7.25 0.07 22.06
C CYS A 75 7.90 -1.18 21.49
N SER A 76 9.07 -1.50 22.04
CA SER A 76 9.78 -2.75 21.80
C SER A 76 9.08 -3.89 22.56
N CYS A 77 7.82 -4.18 22.27
CA CYS A 77 7.18 -5.43 22.69
C CYS A 77 5.92 -5.73 21.87
N GLY A 78 5.76 -7.00 21.49
CA GLY A 78 4.46 -7.60 21.15
C GLY A 78 4.15 -7.71 19.66
N PHE A 79 4.41 -8.91 19.12
CA PHE A 79 3.73 -9.45 17.94
C PHE A 79 2.30 -9.78 18.36
N GLU A 80 1.26 -9.14 17.81
CA GLU A 80 -0.14 -9.62 17.91
C GLU A 80 -1.09 -8.95 16.88
N GLU A 81 -1.36 -9.70 15.81
CA GLU A 81 -2.65 -10.05 15.21
C GLU A 81 -3.83 -9.07 15.06
N SER A 82 -3.61 -7.75 15.09
CA SER A 82 -4.55 -6.80 14.50
C SER A 82 -3.80 -5.79 13.64
N GLY A 83 -3.94 -5.92 12.32
CA GLY A 83 -3.22 -5.16 11.29
C GLY A 83 -3.54 -3.67 11.20
N LEU A 84 -3.82 -3.02 12.33
CA LEU A 84 -3.83 -1.57 12.49
C LEU A 84 -2.54 -1.20 13.22
N ILE A 85 -1.47 -0.93 12.46
CA ILE A 85 -0.41 -0.07 12.98
C ILE A 85 -1.14 1.21 13.40
N LYS A 86 -1.10 1.55 14.70
CA LYS A 86 -1.59 2.84 15.20
C LYS A 86 -0.80 3.92 14.47
N GLY A 87 -1.36 4.36 13.34
CA GLY A 87 -0.88 5.49 12.58
C GLY A 87 -0.85 6.68 13.52
N TRP A 88 0.13 7.53 13.31
CA TRP A 88 0.21 8.80 14.01
C TRP A 88 -1.08 9.59 13.75
N ILE A 89 -1.89 9.82 14.80
CA ILE A 89 -3.16 10.59 14.76
C ILE A 89 -2.86 12.04 15.19
N GLY A 90 -1.80 12.62 14.64
CA GLY A 90 -1.39 13.99 14.95
C GLY A 90 -1.44 14.86 13.70
N THR A 91 -2.19 15.96 13.76
CA THR A 91 -2.02 17.05 12.79
C THR A 91 -0.72 17.76 13.14
N ILE A 92 0.22 17.90 12.20
CA ILE A 92 1.42 18.71 12.43
C ILE A 92 0.99 20.18 12.36
N ASN A 93 0.47 20.75 13.44
CA ASN A 93 0.05 22.16 13.43
C ASN A 93 1.15 23.10 13.95
N SER A 94 2.19 22.59 14.62
CA SER A 94 3.37 23.40 14.90
C SER A 94 4.67 22.58 15.03
N PHE A 95 5.46 22.53 13.96
CA PHE A 95 6.83 22.07 14.03
C PHE A 95 7.76 23.26 14.30
N ARG A 96 8.41 23.30 15.46
CA ARG A 96 9.43 24.32 15.80
C ARG A 96 10.67 23.62 16.35
N PRO A 97 11.78 23.55 15.58
CA PRO A 97 13.04 23.08 16.12
C PRO A 97 13.51 24.02 17.22
N LYS A 98 14.08 23.44 18.27
CA LYS A 98 14.84 24.18 19.26
C LYS A 98 16.23 23.56 19.37
N LEU A 99 17.24 24.37 19.14
CA LEU A 99 18.61 24.01 19.48
C LEU A 99 18.77 24.21 20.99
N VAL A 100 19.13 23.15 21.70
CA VAL A 100 19.26 23.15 23.16
C VAL A 100 20.74 23.08 23.51
N LEU A 101 21.28 24.14 24.11
CA LEU A 101 22.70 24.21 24.52
C LEU A 101 22.83 24.15 26.04
N THR A 102 23.81 23.40 26.51
CA THR A 102 24.17 23.30 27.93
C THR A 102 25.27 24.32 28.26
N VAL A 103 24.99 25.27 29.16
CA VAL A 103 25.94 26.32 29.57
C VAL A 103 26.20 26.28 31.07
N ASP A 104 27.39 26.72 31.47
CA ASP A 104 27.74 26.96 32.87
C ASP A 104 26.89 28.11 33.42
N ALA A 105 26.25 27.93 34.57
CA ALA A 105 25.34 28.92 35.15
C ALA A 105 26.05 30.13 35.78
N VAL A 106 27.39 30.08 35.92
CA VAL A 106 28.17 31.16 36.53
C VAL A 106 28.82 32.01 35.42
N ASP A 107 29.51 31.35 34.49
CA ASP A 107 30.26 32.05 33.44
C ASP A 107 29.54 32.12 32.09
N TRP A 108 28.40 31.44 31.94
CA TRP A 108 27.60 31.35 30.70
C TRP A 108 28.36 30.76 29.51
N VAL A 109 29.48 30.10 29.77
CA VAL A 109 30.30 29.42 28.77
C VAL A 109 29.63 28.08 28.44
N PRO A 110 29.46 27.72 27.16
CA PRO A 110 29.02 26.39 26.77
C PRO A 110 29.91 25.33 27.43
N LEU A 111 29.32 24.49 28.29
CA LEU A 111 30.03 23.41 29.00
C LEU A 111 30.35 22.25 28.04
N ASP A 112 29.54 22.11 26.99
CA ASP A 112 29.77 21.19 25.90
C ASP A 112 30.62 21.91 24.82
N LEU A 113 31.89 21.49 24.68
CA LEU A 113 32.86 21.66 23.57
C LEU A 113 34.07 22.58 23.71
N ASN A 114 35.13 22.12 23.04
CA ASN A 114 36.31 22.84 22.60
C ASN A 114 35.97 23.77 21.40
N LEU A 115 35.10 24.76 21.60
CA LEU A 115 34.71 25.74 20.59
C LEU A 115 35.84 26.73 20.27
N SER A 116 35.96 27.14 19.00
CA SER A 116 36.85 28.23 18.59
C SER A 116 36.50 29.54 19.33
N GLN A 117 37.49 30.39 19.61
CA GLN A 117 37.31 31.65 20.36
C GLN A 117 36.18 32.51 19.78
N ASN A 118 36.09 32.61 18.45
CA ASN A 118 35.06 33.39 17.77
C ASN A 118 33.65 32.80 17.92
N THR A 119 33.53 31.46 17.92
CA THR A 119 32.26 30.75 18.14
C THR A 119 31.79 30.87 19.59
N ARG A 120 32.72 30.80 20.55
CA ARG A 120 32.48 31.06 21.98
C ARG A 120 31.95 32.47 22.20
N CYS A 121 32.63 33.49 21.69
CA CYS A 121 32.21 34.88 21.86
C CYS A 121 30.86 35.18 21.19
N SER A 122 30.56 34.54 20.05
CA SER A 122 29.26 34.70 19.36
C SER A 122 28.11 34.05 20.15
N LEU A 123 28.33 32.84 20.66
CA LEU A 123 27.37 32.14 21.51
C LEU A 123 27.16 32.86 22.86
N GLU A 124 28.22 33.32 23.51
CA GLU A 124 28.15 34.13 24.73
C GLU A 124 27.37 35.43 24.52
N SER A 125 27.58 36.11 23.38
CA SER A 125 26.83 37.33 23.04
C SER A 125 25.35 37.03 22.80
N LEU A 126 25.02 35.91 22.15
CA LEU A 126 23.64 35.49 21.90
C LEU A 126 22.90 35.09 23.19
N VAL A 127 23.59 34.37 24.07
CA VAL A 127 23.09 33.96 25.39
C VAL A 127 22.82 35.20 26.24
N LYS A 128 23.75 36.18 26.24
CA LYS A 128 23.56 37.47 26.92
C LYS A 128 22.40 38.29 26.35
N GLU A 129 22.22 38.33 25.03
CA GLU A 129 21.09 39.06 24.40
C GLU A 129 19.72 38.41 24.71
N LYS A 130 19.65 37.07 24.72
CA LYS A 130 18.43 36.32 25.06
C LYS A 130 18.05 36.46 26.53
N LEU A 131 19.02 36.40 27.44
CA LEU A 131 18.80 36.59 28.89
C LEU A 131 18.44 38.04 29.25
N GLY A 132 19.01 39.03 28.56
CA GLY A 132 18.65 40.44 28.75
C GLY A 132 17.19 40.78 28.40
N LYS A 133 16.50 39.90 27.64
CA LYS A 133 15.06 40.02 27.35
C LYS A 133 14.16 39.29 28.36
N GLU A 134 14.68 38.36 29.16
CA GLU A 134 13.92 37.61 30.18
C GLU A 134 13.95 38.26 31.58
N GLU A 135 14.97 39.07 31.92
CA GLU A 135 15.10 39.67 33.27
C GLU A 135 14.26 40.94 33.54
N VAL A 136 13.34 41.34 32.66
CA VAL A 136 12.45 42.51 32.90
C VAL A 136 11.18 42.15 33.70
N GLY A 137 11.12 40.97 34.33
CA GLY A 137 9.90 40.54 35.01
C GLY A 137 10.08 39.59 36.18
N THR A 138 10.79 39.98 37.24
CA THR A 138 10.37 39.88 38.67
C THR A 138 11.56 40.14 39.60
N GLY A 139 11.36 41.03 40.57
CA GLY A 139 12.42 41.52 41.45
C GLY A 139 12.77 40.62 42.63
N GLY A 140 14.06 40.63 42.96
CA GLY A 140 14.64 40.77 44.31
C GLY A 140 14.43 39.65 45.35
N ALA A 141 15.53 39.01 45.77
CA ALA A 141 16.01 39.05 47.17
C ALA A 141 17.34 38.28 47.39
N ALA A 142 18.31 39.03 47.93
CA ALA A 142 19.41 38.74 48.86
C ALA A 142 20.12 37.36 48.98
N ALA A 143 21.46 37.50 48.99
CA ALA A 143 22.57 36.57 49.25
C ALA A 143 22.48 35.62 50.47
N ARG A 144 23.23 34.50 50.38
CA ARG A 144 24.20 34.04 51.40
C ARG A 144 25.21 33.01 50.85
N ASP A 145 26.38 33.06 51.47
CA ASP A 145 27.72 32.51 51.17
C ASP A 145 27.87 30.99 51.45
N GLY A 146 28.86 30.33 50.82
CA GLY A 146 29.30 28.98 51.20
C GLY A 146 29.68 28.02 50.07
N THR A 147 30.98 27.93 49.82
CA THR A 147 31.81 26.99 49.06
C THR A 147 31.28 25.55 48.82
N GLU A 148 30.88 25.27 47.58
CA GLU A 148 31.19 24.08 46.77
C GLU A 148 30.86 24.48 45.32
N SER A 149 31.83 24.47 44.40
CA SER A 149 31.58 24.78 42.98
C SER A 149 30.84 23.62 42.34
N CYS A 150 29.57 23.47 42.70
CA CYS A 150 28.62 22.66 41.96
C CYS A 150 28.40 23.42 40.66
N LYS A 151 28.92 22.91 39.53
CA LYS A 151 28.62 23.44 38.19
C LYS A 151 27.11 23.44 38.04
N SER A 152 26.48 24.58 38.31
CA SER A 152 25.06 24.75 38.06
C SER A 152 24.93 24.79 36.55
N ILE A 153 24.17 23.86 35.99
CA ILE A 153 24.01 23.70 34.54
C ILE A 153 22.72 24.41 34.15
N ARG A 154 22.77 25.33 33.18
CA ARG A 154 21.56 25.91 32.56
C ARG A 154 21.45 25.50 31.11
N THR A 155 20.21 25.39 30.67
CA THR A 155 19.86 24.97 29.31
C THR A 155 19.33 26.18 28.55
N VAL A 156 19.96 26.54 27.42
CA VAL A 156 19.54 27.68 26.58
C VAL A 156 18.88 27.16 25.31
N GLU A 157 17.66 27.63 25.04
CA GLU A 157 16.90 27.29 23.83
C GLU A 157 17.09 28.37 22.75
N ILE A 158 17.76 28.00 21.66
CA ILE A 158 17.89 28.83 20.46
C ILE A 158 16.83 28.38 19.46
N THR A 159 15.85 29.24 19.24
CA THR A 159 14.90 29.15 18.13
C THR A 159 15.52 29.79 16.89
N LEU A 160 15.63 29.01 15.81
CA LEU A 160 15.89 29.56 14.49
C LEU A 160 14.55 30.01 13.90
N TYR A 161 14.56 31.05 13.07
CA TYR A 161 13.36 31.58 12.43
C TYR A 161 13.18 31.00 11.03
N SER A 162 14.28 30.80 10.30
CA SER A 162 14.26 30.32 8.91
C SER A 162 13.90 28.83 8.81
N ASP A 163 14.11 28.06 9.88
CA ASP A 163 13.75 26.63 9.90
C ASP A 163 12.23 26.46 10.02
N SER A 164 11.57 27.30 10.82
CA SER A 164 10.13 27.35 10.97
C SER A 164 9.46 27.60 9.62
N GLU A 165 10.01 28.49 8.78
CA GLU A 165 9.55 28.69 7.40
C GLU A 165 9.66 27.40 6.56
N PHE A 166 10.81 26.69 6.64
CA PHE A 166 11.01 25.42 5.93
C PHE A 166 9.99 24.37 6.35
N PHE A 167 9.74 24.21 7.65
CA PHE A 167 8.87 23.14 8.16
C PHE A 167 7.39 23.46 8.06
N HIS A 168 6.98 24.72 8.21
CA HIS A 168 5.62 25.12 7.87
C HIS A 168 5.32 24.84 6.40
N LEU A 169 6.24 25.19 5.51
CA LEU A 169 6.13 24.86 4.09
C LEU A 169 6.06 23.34 3.91
N LEU A 170 7.03 22.58 4.41
CA LEU A 170 7.09 21.13 4.26
C LEU A 170 5.81 20.43 4.75
N THR A 171 5.31 20.86 5.90
CA THR A 171 4.10 20.31 6.52
C THR A 171 2.86 20.61 5.70
N SER A 172 2.72 21.86 5.22
CA SER A 172 1.59 22.23 4.37
C SER A 172 1.56 21.41 3.07
N GLU A 173 2.73 21.09 2.51
CA GLU A 173 2.86 20.26 1.31
C GLU A 173 2.49 18.80 1.61
N ILE A 174 2.88 18.26 2.77
CA ILE A 174 2.47 16.91 3.21
C ILE A 174 0.96 16.83 3.35
N THR A 175 0.33 17.77 4.05
CA THR A 175 -1.13 17.82 4.21
C THR A 175 -1.85 17.93 2.87
N SER A 176 -1.31 18.73 1.95
CA SER A 176 -1.84 18.85 0.58
C SER A 176 -1.78 17.53 -0.19
N LEU A 177 -0.64 16.82 -0.12
CA LEU A 177 -0.44 15.52 -0.75
C LEU A 177 -1.37 14.44 -0.17
N GLU A 178 -1.53 14.38 1.16
CA GLU A 178 -2.43 13.42 1.82
C GLU A 178 -3.90 13.68 1.45
N ALA A 179 -4.30 14.96 1.39
CA ALA A 179 -5.63 15.35 0.95
C ALA A 179 -5.87 14.95 -0.52
N LEU A 180 -4.89 15.19 -1.40
CA LEU A 180 -4.99 14.80 -2.81
C LEU A 180 -5.06 13.28 -2.98
N GLN A 181 -4.25 12.53 -2.22
CA GLN A 181 -4.26 11.07 -2.24
C GLN A 181 -5.63 10.54 -1.80
N SER A 182 -6.19 11.07 -0.72
CA SER A 182 -7.51 10.66 -0.21
C SER A 182 -8.63 10.94 -1.23
N ARG A 183 -8.58 12.08 -1.93
CA ARG A 183 -9.53 12.38 -3.02
C ARG A 183 -9.38 11.40 -4.19
N SER A 184 -8.15 11.20 -4.65
CA SER A 184 -7.84 10.29 -5.77
C SER A 184 -8.24 8.85 -5.46
N GLU A 185 -8.05 8.39 -4.22
CA GLU A 185 -8.52 7.09 -3.74
C GLU A 185 -10.03 6.94 -3.86
N SER A 186 -10.76 7.93 -3.35
CA SER A 186 -12.22 7.92 -3.36
C SER A 186 -12.76 7.90 -4.79
N GLU A 187 -12.19 8.70 -5.68
CA GLU A 187 -12.56 8.77 -7.09
C GLU A 187 -12.31 7.45 -7.83
N ILE A 188 -11.10 6.89 -7.71
CA ILE A 188 -10.78 5.62 -8.38
C ILE A 188 -11.64 4.50 -7.80
N ARG A 189 -11.86 4.45 -6.48
CA ARG A 189 -12.74 3.47 -5.85
C ARG A 189 -14.16 3.58 -6.39
N SER A 190 -14.70 4.79 -6.54
CA SER A 190 -16.01 5.02 -7.13
C SER A 190 -16.09 4.48 -8.57
N HIS A 191 -15.09 4.79 -9.40
CA HIS A 191 -15.01 4.28 -10.77
C HIS A 191 -14.92 2.76 -10.83
N VAL A 192 -14.15 2.12 -9.95
CA VAL A 192 -14.06 0.66 -9.84
C VAL A 192 -15.41 0.04 -9.50
N LEU A 193 -16.14 0.60 -8.54
CA LEU A 193 -17.46 0.10 -8.14
C LEU A 193 -18.48 0.24 -9.28
N GLN A 194 -18.52 1.38 -9.94
CA GLN A 194 -19.39 1.64 -11.09
C GLN A 194 -19.06 0.70 -12.26
N LEU A 195 -17.77 0.51 -12.54
CA LEU A 195 -17.30 -0.43 -13.55
C LEU A 195 -17.74 -1.85 -13.20
N GLY A 196 -17.59 -2.28 -11.95
CA GLY A 196 -18.02 -3.61 -11.52
C GLY A 196 -19.51 -3.87 -11.68
N GLN A 197 -20.36 -2.91 -11.32
CA GLN A 197 -21.80 -2.99 -11.55
C GLN A 197 -22.13 -3.07 -13.05
N SER A 198 -21.47 -2.25 -13.87
CA SER A 198 -21.69 -2.22 -15.32
C SER A 198 -21.21 -3.50 -16.01
N VAL A 199 -20.06 -4.03 -15.59
CA VAL A 199 -19.53 -5.31 -16.08
C VAL A 199 -20.45 -6.45 -15.67
N THR A 200 -20.97 -6.45 -14.42
CA THR A 200 -22.01 -7.41 -13.99
C THR A 200 -23.19 -7.40 -14.95
N ALA A 201 -23.68 -6.22 -15.31
CA ALA A 201 -24.88 -6.09 -16.15
C ALA A 201 -24.68 -6.65 -17.57
N VAL A 202 -23.48 -6.56 -18.14
CA VAL A 202 -23.17 -7.11 -19.48
C VAL A 202 -22.71 -8.58 -19.44
N ALA A 203 -22.09 -9.01 -18.34
CA ALA A 203 -21.59 -10.37 -18.16
C ALA A 203 -22.63 -11.31 -17.57
N ALA A 204 -23.66 -10.82 -16.88
CA ALA A 204 -24.66 -11.66 -16.24
C ALA A 204 -25.27 -12.65 -17.25
N PRO A 205 -25.42 -13.93 -16.88
CA PRO A 205 -26.09 -14.91 -17.73
C PRO A 205 -27.58 -14.56 -17.84
N LYS A 206 -27.98 -14.10 -19.02
CA LYS A 206 -29.38 -13.82 -19.39
C LYS A 206 -29.89 -14.91 -20.35
N SER A 207 -31.19 -14.87 -20.66
CA SER A 207 -31.89 -15.87 -21.50
C SER A 207 -31.17 -16.19 -22.82
N ARG A 208 -31.51 -17.32 -23.45
CA ARG A 208 -30.81 -17.96 -24.59
C ARG A 208 -30.51 -17.06 -25.79
N ASN A 209 -31.22 -15.94 -25.96
CA ASN A 209 -31.01 -14.97 -27.06
C ASN A 209 -30.26 -13.69 -26.64
N SER A 210 -29.68 -13.66 -25.44
CA SER A 210 -29.03 -12.45 -24.93
C SER A 210 -27.57 -12.31 -25.34
N LYS A 211 -27.16 -11.06 -25.60
CA LYS A 211 -25.78 -10.63 -25.84
C LYS A 211 -24.99 -10.58 -24.52
N SER A 212 -24.89 -11.71 -23.82
CA SER A 212 -24.09 -11.84 -22.60
C SER A 212 -22.62 -12.06 -22.98
N ASP A 213 -21.75 -11.27 -22.37
CA ASP A 213 -20.29 -11.32 -22.56
C ASP A 213 -19.58 -12.00 -21.39
N LEU A 214 -20.25 -12.94 -20.71
CA LEU A 214 -19.72 -13.66 -19.55
C LEU A 214 -18.33 -14.25 -19.80
N TYR A 215 -18.15 -14.97 -20.90
CA TYR A 215 -16.91 -15.67 -21.21
C TYR A 215 -15.75 -14.72 -21.58
N PRO A 216 -15.93 -13.73 -22.49
CA PRO A 216 -14.92 -12.69 -22.71
C PRO A 216 -14.47 -12.00 -21.42
N TRP A 217 -15.41 -11.57 -20.56
CA TRP A 217 -15.07 -10.89 -19.31
C TRP A 217 -14.41 -11.81 -18.28
N ARG A 218 -14.84 -13.07 -18.17
CA ARG A 218 -14.17 -14.08 -17.33
C ARG A 218 -12.71 -14.24 -17.74
N GLU A 219 -12.45 -14.35 -19.04
CA GLU A 219 -11.10 -14.53 -19.57
C GLU A 219 -10.22 -13.31 -19.33
N ILE A 220 -10.76 -12.10 -19.52
CA ILE A 220 -10.07 -10.83 -19.17
C ILE A 220 -9.67 -10.83 -17.70
N PHE A 221 -10.58 -11.14 -16.78
CA PHE A 221 -10.29 -11.11 -15.35
C PHE A 221 -9.33 -12.21 -14.91
N ARG A 222 -9.41 -13.40 -15.50
CA ARG A 222 -8.42 -14.46 -15.25
C ARG A 222 -7.01 -13.99 -15.62
N ILE A 223 -6.85 -13.47 -16.84
CA ILE A 223 -5.54 -12.97 -17.32
C ILE A 223 -5.08 -11.79 -16.46
N TYR A 224 -5.98 -10.90 -16.05
CA TYR A 224 -5.66 -9.77 -15.17
C TYR A 224 -5.12 -10.22 -13.82
N LEU A 225 -5.77 -11.20 -13.17
CA LEU A 225 -5.31 -11.76 -11.90
C LEU A 225 -3.96 -12.47 -12.03
N GLU A 226 -3.79 -13.30 -13.05
CA GLU A 226 -2.54 -14.00 -13.36
C GLU A 226 -1.41 -13.02 -13.68
N SER A 227 -1.76 -11.87 -14.29
CA SER A 227 -0.81 -10.80 -14.58
C SER A 227 -0.33 -10.10 -13.31
N GLY A 228 -1.06 -10.15 -12.21
CA GLY A 228 -0.71 -9.51 -10.94
C GLY A 228 -0.07 -8.15 -11.18
N ILE A 229 -0.80 -7.17 -11.71
CA ILE A 229 -0.15 -5.95 -12.24
C ILE A 229 0.54 -5.16 -11.14
N PHE A 230 -0.17 -4.92 -10.03
CA PHE A 230 0.31 -4.09 -8.93
C PHE A 230 0.96 -4.89 -7.79
N PHE A 231 0.58 -6.16 -7.59
CA PHE A 231 1.04 -7.00 -6.48
C PHE A 231 1.56 -8.34 -6.93
N SER A 232 2.65 -8.79 -6.31
CA SER A 232 3.23 -10.09 -6.65
C SER A 232 2.24 -11.21 -6.41
N ASN A 233 2.19 -12.13 -7.36
CA ASN A 233 1.44 -13.38 -7.26
C ASN A 233 2.28 -14.50 -6.62
N LEU A 234 3.56 -14.23 -6.29
CA LEU A 234 4.45 -15.19 -5.67
C LEU A 234 4.35 -15.10 -4.15
N GLU A 235 4.03 -16.23 -3.50
CA GLU A 235 4.00 -16.35 -2.04
C GLU A 235 5.37 -16.03 -1.42
N SER A 236 6.47 -16.41 -2.10
CA SER A 236 7.84 -16.10 -1.69
C SER A 236 8.14 -14.60 -1.62
N GLU A 237 7.36 -13.78 -2.33
CA GLU A 237 7.49 -12.33 -2.33
C GLU A 237 6.51 -11.65 -1.39
N SER A 238 5.76 -12.40 -0.57
CA SER A 238 4.81 -11.90 0.42
C SER A 238 3.79 -10.90 -0.17
N HIS A 239 3.37 -11.15 -1.42
CA HIS A 239 2.47 -10.27 -2.17
C HIS A 239 2.90 -8.80 -2.15
N ARG A 240 4.22 -8.56 -2.19
CA ARG A 240 4.78 -7.21 -2.19
C ARG A 240 4.25 -6.38 -3.37
N GLU A 241 4.06 -5.10 -3.09
CA GLU A 241 3.73 -4.11 -4.10
C GLU A 241 4.88 -3.95 -5.10
N ARG A 242 4.54 -3.89 -6.39
CA ARG A 242 5.52 -3.69 -7.45
C ARG A 242 5.87 -2.22 -7.59
N THR A 243 7.09 -1.98 -8.08
CA THR A 243 7.49 -0.64 -8.51
C THR A 243 6.64 -0.19 -9.70
N VAL A 244 6.60 1.13 -9.90
CA VAL A 244 5.91 1.77 -11.03
C VAL A 244 6.33 1.16 -12.37
N GLU A 245 7.62 0.93 -12.56
CA GLU A 245 8.19 0.43 -13.82
C GLU A 245 7.68 -0.97 -14.09
N LYS A 246 7.72 -1.84 -13.07
CA LYS A 246 7.28 -3.23 -13.21
C LYS A 246 5.76 -3.33 -13.37
N ALA A 247 4.99 -2.51 -12.67
CA ALA A 247 3.55 -2.45 -12.84
C ALA A 247 3.17 -1.94 -14.25
N THR A 248 3.89 -0.96 -14.78
CA THR A 248 3.72 -0.48 -16.17
C THR A 248 4.01 -1.57 -17.20
N GLU A 249 5.12 -2.30 -17.03
CA GLU A 249 5.47 -3.43 -17.89
C GLU A 249 4.38 -4.51 -17.87
N ARG A 250 3.93 -4.92 -16.68
CA ARG A 250 2.90 -5.96 -16.52
C ARG A 250 1.55 -5.54 -17.11
N LEU A 251 1.16 -4.29 -16.98
CA LEU A 251 -0.07 -3.78 -17.58
C LEU A 251 0.01 -3.71 -19.11
N THR A 252 1.18 -3.41 -19.65
CA THR A 252 1.45 -3.48 -21.10
C THR A 252 1.34 -4.92 -21.60
N LEU A 253 2.01 -5.86 -20.93
CA LEU A 253 1.93 -7.29 -21.25
C LEU A 253 0.49 -7.81 -21.17
N PHE A 254 -0.27 -7.40 -20.16
CA PHE A 254 -1.70 -7.71 -20.05
C PHE A 254 -2.47 -7.20 -21.28
N ALA A 255 -2.32 -5.92 -21.64
CA ALA A 255 -3.04 -5.33 -22.78
C ALA A 255 -2.67 -6.01 -24.11
N ASP A 256 -1.39 -6.35 -24.29
CA ASP A 256 -0.90 -7.07 -25.46
C ASP A 256 -1.43 -8.49 -25.53
N GLU A 257 -1.52 -9.19 -24.40
CA GLU A 257 -2.09 -10.54 -24.33
C GLU A 257 -3.58 -10.56 -24.67
N ILE A 258 -4.36 -9.57 -24.16
CA ILE A 258 -5.76 -9.41 -24.53
C ILE A 258 -5.92 -9.17 -26.04
N ARG A 259 -5.01 -8.38 -26.64
CA ARG A 259 -5.00 -8.11 -28.09
C ARG A 259 -4.65 -9.37 -28.88
N ARG A 260 -3.62 -10.12 -28.46
CA ARG A 260 -3.15 -11.35 -29.08
C ARG A 260 -4.22 -12.43 -29.10
N LEU A 261 -4.99 -12.57 -28.02
CA LEU A 261 -6.10 -13.52 -27.92
C LEU A 261 -7.39 -13.05 -28.62
N GLY A 262 -7.42 -11.80 -29.12
CA GLY A 262 -8.58 -11.26 -29.83
C GLY A 262 -9.85 -11.19 -28.97
N ILE A 263 -9.73 -11.04 -27.65
CA ILE A 263 -10.90 -11.10 -26.76
C ILE A 263 -11.86 -9.93 -27.02
N GLN A 264 -11.32 -8.76 -27.38
CA GLN A 264 -12.10 -7.56 -27.66
C GLN A 264 -13.05 -7.71 -28.86
N THR A 265 -12.72 -8.56 -29.85
CA THR A 265 -13.58 -8.80 -31.02
C THR A 265 -14.70 -9.80 -30.72
N ARG A 266 -14.61 -10.53 -29.60
CA ARG A 266 -15.60 -11.53 -29.17
C ARG A 266 -16.75 -10.92 -28.35
N PHE A 267 -16.69 -9.63 -28.04
CA PHE A 267 -17.78 -8.93 -27.36
C PHE A 267 -19.03 -8.86 -28.25
N LYS A 268 -20.15 -9.30 -27.71
CA LYS A 268 -21.48 -9.24 -28.34
C LYS A 268 -22.25 -8.00 -27.89
N ASN A 269 -21.97 -7.49 -26.69
CA ASN A 269 -22.64 -6.32 -26.14
C ASN A 269 -21.93 -5.04 -26.61
N PRO A 270 -22.66 -4.04 -27.17
CA PRO A 270 -22.04 -2.80 -27.66
C PRO A 270 -21.39 -1.95 -26.56
N HIS A 271 -21.76 -2.12 -25.29
CA HIS A 271 -21.14 -1.39 -24.18
C HIS A 271 -19.83 -2.03 -23.70
N SER A 272 -19.62 -3.34 -23.91
CA SER A 272 -18.42 -4.05 -23.43
C SER A 272 -17.10 -3.43 -23.91
N PRO A 273 -16.94 -3.01 -25.18
CA PRO A 273 -15.72 -2.33 -25.62
C PRO A 273 -15.43 -1.03 -24.85
N SER A 274 -16.47 -0.23 -24.56
CA SER A 274 -16.32 1.00 -23.78
C SER A 274 -15.97 0.70 -22.33
N LEU A 275 -16.59 -0.33 -21.73
CA LEU A 275 -16.28 -0.77 -20.38
C LEU A 275 -14.85 -1.32 -20.27
N PHE A 276 -14.35 -2.01 -21.29
CA PHE A 276 -12.96 -2.46 -21.33
C PHE A 276 -11.97 -1.29 -21.43
N LYS A 277 -12.28 -0.25 -22.22
CA LYS A 277 -11.49 0.99 -22.23
C LYS A 277 -11.48 1.66 -20.86
N MET A 278 -12.63 1.74 -20.20
CA MET A 278 -12.75 2.28 -18.83
C MET A 278 -11.95 1.45 -17.82
N PHE A 279 -11.96 0.12 -17.94
CA PHE A 279 -11.13 -0.78 -17.14
C PHE A 279 -9.64 -0.47 -17.30
N LEU A 280 -9.15 -0.32 -18.54
CA LEU A 280 -7.77 0.07 -18.78
C LEU A 280 -7.46 1.46 -18.22
N SER A 281 -8.38 2.43 -18.38
CA SER A 281 -8.23 3.78 -17.84
C SER A 281 -8.06 3.77 -16.32
N VAL A 282 -8.90 3.03 -15.60
CA VAL A 282 -8.80 2.89 -14.13
C VAL A 282 -7.43 2.36 -13.72
N ASN A 283 -6.90 1.37 -14.44
CA ASN A 283 -5.56 0.84 -14.17
C ASN A 283 -4.43 1.86 -14.48
N MET A 284 -4.59 2.65 -15.54
CA MET A 284 -3.69 3.77 -15.83
C MET A 284 -3.75 4.85 -14.74
N ASP A 285 -4.94 5.14 -14.20
CA ASP A 285 -5.10 6.11 -13.12
C ASP A 285 -4.41 5.63 -11.84
N VAL A 286 -4.50 4.34 -11.51
CA VAL A 286 -3.72 3.75 -10.40
C VAL A 286 -2.21 3.94 -10.63
N LEU A 287 -1.70 3.63 -11.83
CA LEU A 287 -0.29 3.87 -12.16
C LEU A 287 0.10 5.35 -12.04
N ARG A 288 -0.78 6.25 -12.48
CA ARG A 288 -0.56 7.70 -12.38
C ARG A 288 -0.42 8.12 -10.92
N VAL A 289 -1.28 7.64 -10.02
CA VAL A 289 -1.13 7.94 -8.59
C VAL A 289 0.15 7.34 -8.02
N MET A 290 0.47 6.07 -8.34
CA MET A 290 1.71 5.43 -7.89
C MET A 290 2.95 6.23 -8.32
N ARG A 291 2.98 6.69 -9.57
CA ARG A 291 4.05 7.55 -10.12
C ARG A 291 4.16 8.86 -9.36
N PHE A 292 3.04 9.58 -9.26
CA PHE A 292 2.99 10.87 -8.57
C PHE A 292 3.50 10.74 -7.14
N HIS A 293 3.05 9.71 -6.43
CA HIS A 293 3.48 9.43 -5.09
C HIS A 293 4.98 9.11 -5.00
N ASP A 294 5.51 8.24 -5.87
CA ASP A 294 6.93 7.87 -5.87
C ASP A 294 7.87 9.06 -6.14
N ILE A 295 7.48 9.92 -7.09
CA ILE A 295 8.21 11.15 -7.43
C ILE A 295 8.24 12.12 -6.24
N ASN A 296 7.10 12.36 -5.60
CA ASN A 296 7.00 13.23 -4.42
C ASN A 296 7.76 12.65 -3.22
N ARG A 297 7.64 11.34 -2.96
CA ARG A 297 8.41 10.63 -1.93
C ARG A 297 9.92 10.74 -2.14
N THR A 298 10.36 10.60 -3.40
CA THR A 298 11.78 10.76 -3.76
C THR A 298 12.25 12.20 -3.53
N ALA A 299 11.43 13.20 -3.90
CA ALA A 299 11.72 14.60 -3.62
C ALA A 299 11.79 14.89 -2.12
N MET A 300 10.86 14.34 -1.32
CA MET A 300 10.84 14.43 0.14
C MET A 300 12.13 13.85 0.76
N THR A 301 12.50 12.64 0.35
CA THR A 301 13.73 11.97 0.83
C THR A 301 14.98 12.79 0.51
N LYS A 302 15.03 13.39 -0.69
CA LYS A 302 16.15 14.19 -1.15
C LYS A 302 16.18 15.59 -0.52
N ILE A 303 15.04 16.19 -0.21
CA ILE A 303 15.00 17.50 0.44
C ILE A 303 15.41 17.40 1.91
N LEU A 304 14.94 16.38 2.62
CA LEU A 304 15.35 16.08 3.99
C LEU A 304 16.85 15.73 4.07
N LYS A 305 17.37 14.93 3.12
CA LYS A 305 18.82 14.68 3.01
C LYS A 305 19.61 15.96 2.80
N LYS A 306 19.07 16.88 2.01
CA LYS A 306 19.72 18.16 1.73
C LYS A 306 19.69 19.06 2.95
N PHE A 307 18.59 19.09 3.69
CA PHE A 307 18.48 19.83 4.95
C PHE A 307 19.59 19.39 5.91
N ASP A 308 19.63 18.11 6.27
CA ASP A 308 20.63 17.58 7.20
C ASP A 308 22.08 17.79 6.73
N LYS A 309 22.33 17.70 5.42
CA LYS A 309 23.66 17.96 4.87
C LYS A 309 24.12 19.41 5.11
N HIS A 310 23.20 20.37 5.07
CA HIS A 310 23.50 21.79 5.17
C HIS A 310 23.36 22.36 6.58
N THR A 311 22.65 21.67 7.48
CA THR A 311 22.32 22.18 8.81
C THR A 311 22.76 21.26 9.95
N ALA A 312 23.09 19.99 9.68
CA ALA A 312 23.45 18.98 10.70
C ALA A 312 22.42 18.77 11.83
N LEU A 313 21.18 19.25 11.69
CA LEU A 313 20.18 19.20 12.76
C LEU A 313 19.56 17.79 12.93
N GLY A 314 19.75 16.85 11.98
CA GLY A 314 19.35 15.44 12.15
C GLY A 314 17.87 15.11 11.92
N VAL A 315 17.18 15.93 11.12
CA VAL A 315 15.74 15.87 10.82
C VAL A 315 15.29 14.52 10.26
N ARG A 316 16.16 13.80 9.53
CA ARG A 316 15.83 12.47 8.99
C ARG A 316 15.48 11.44 10.06
N GLN A 317 16.03 11.57 11.26
CA GLN A 317 15.70 10.67 12.37
C GLN A 317 14.32 10.98 12.96
N THR A 318 13.82 12.20 12.74
CA THR A 318 12.59 12.74 13.31
C THR A 318 11.39 12.65 12.35
N PHE A 319 11.62 12.57 11.04
CA PHE A 319 10.58 12.39 10.01
C PHE A 319 10.55 10.97 9.37
N PRO A 320 10.74 9.84 10.11
CA PRO A 320 10.75 8.53 9.49
C PRO A 320 9.36 8.17 8.93
N THR A 321 8.27 8.54 9.59
CA THR A 321 6.89 8.12 9.24
C THR A 321 6.43 8.51 7.82
N PHE A 322 6.90 9.64 7.28
CA PHE A 322 6.53 10.07 5.92
C PHE A 322 7.49 9.59 4.83
N VAL A 323 8.68 9.12 5.23
CA VAL A 323 9.76 8.76 4.32
C VAL A 323 9.91 7.24 4.23
N THR A 324 9.37 6.47 5.18
CA THR A 324 9.41 5.00 5.16
C THR A 324 8.46 4.41 4.12
N PRO A 325 8.79 3.28 3.48
CA PRO A 325 7.95 2.63 2.46
C PRO A 325 6.57 2.21 2.97
N THR A 326 6.40 2.15 4.28
CA THR A 326 5.17 1.79 4.99
C THR A 326 4.40 3.00 5.50
N GLY A 327 4.86 4.22 5.19
CA GLY A 327 4.20 5.46 5.61
C GLY A 327 2.81 5.65 5.00
N PRO A 328 2.02 6.61 5.53
CA PRO A 328 0.64 6.89 5.09
C PRO A 328 0.50 7.08 3.57
N LEU A 329 1.54 7.68 2.98
CA LEU A 329 1.59 8.03 1.57
C LEU A 329 1.78 6.80 0.64
N ALA A 330 2.37 5.69 1.13
CA ALA A 330 2.89 4.65 0.24
C ALA A 330 2.07 3.36 0.16
N SER A 331 1.27 2.98 1.18
CA SER A 331 0.82 1.57 1.28
C SER A 331 -0.68 1.29 1.16
N HIS A 332 -1.54 2.31 1.09
CA HIS A 332 -2.99 2.11 1.18
C HIS A 332 -3.73 2.08 -0.16
N LEU A 333 -3.29 2.88 -1.13
CA LEU A 333 -4.09 3.12 -2.34
C LEU A 333 -4.17 1.90 -3.26
N SER A 334 -3.02 1.36 -3.68
CA SER A 334 -2.94 0.23 -4.61
C SER A 334 -3.63 -1.00 -4.01
N LYS A 335 -3.47 -1.22 -2.69
CA LYS A 335 -4.09 -2.33 -1.97
C LYS A 335 -5.61 -2.16 -1.85
N ALA A 336 -6.08 -0.98 -1.47
CA ALA A 336 -7.51 -0.69 -1.36
C ALA A 336 -8.21 -0.80 -2.72
N ILE A 337 -7.58 -0.30 -3.79
CA ILE A 337 -8.12 -0.38 -5.15
C ILE A 337 -8.07 -1.81 -5.68
N CYS A 338 -6.98 -2.53 -5.50
CA CYS A 338 -6.89 -3.94 -5.93
C CYS A 338 -7.84 -4.83 -5.14
N HIS A 339 -7.98 -4.61 -3.83
CA HIS A 339 -8.99 -5.28 -3.02
C HIS A 339 -10.38 -4.97 -3.58
N THR A 340 -10.72 -3.71 -3.84
CA THR A 340 -12.02 -3.34 -4.42
C THR A 340 -12.22 -3.98 -5.79
N LEU A 341 -11.21 -3.97 -6.68
CA LEU A 341 -11.26 -4.66 -7.97
C LEU A 341 -11.52 -6.16 -7.80
N CYS A 342 -10.79 -6.83 -6.91
CA CYS A 342 -10.97 -8.25 -6.64
C CYS A 342 -12.35 -8.56 -6.03
N THR A 343 -12.73 -7.87 -4.95
CA THR A 343 -14.00 -8.11 -4.25
C THR A 343 -15.21 -7.75 -5.12
N SER A 344 -15.14 -6.68 -5.91
CA SER A 344 -16.26 -6.21 -6.73
C SER A 344 -16.33 -6.88 -8.09
N LEU A 345 -15.24 -7.42 -8.65
CA LEU A 345 -15.24 -8.08 -9.96
C LEU A 345 -15.21 -9.61 -9.88
N LEU A 346 -14.52 -10.21 -8.91
CA LEU A 346 -14.41 -11.67 -8.77
C LEU A 346 -15.66 -12.29 -8.14
N ASN A 347 -16.30 -11.59 -7.20
CA ASN A 347 -17.61 -12.03 -6.69
C ASN A 347 -18.72 -11.86 -7.74
N VAL A 348 -18.48 -11.10 -8.81
CA VAL A 348 -19.43 -10.85 -9.90
C VAL A 348 -19.32 -11.89 -11.02
N ILE A 349 -18.09 -12.30 -11.37
CA ILE A 349 -17.84 -13.29 -12.42
C ILE A 349 -17.13 -14.51 -11.83
N PRO A 350 -17.88 -15.59 -11.55
CA PRO A 350 -17.33 -16.83 -11.03
C PRO A 350 -16.27 -17.41 -11.97
N GLN A 351 -15.13 -17.82 -11.41
CA GLN A 351 -14.04 -18.50 -12.12
C GLN A 351 -14.29 -20.01 -12.14
N LEU A 352 -13.75 -20.71 -13.14
CA LEU A 352 -14.02 -22.13 -13.32
C LEU A 352 -13.37 -22.99 -12.22
N ASP A 353 -12.18 -22.61 -11.79
CA ASP A 353 -11.32 -23.39 -10.89
C ASP A 353 -12.00 -23.65 -9.52
N ASP A 354 -12.82 -22.71 -9.05
CA ASP A 354 -13.58 -22.79 -7.79
C ASP A 354 -14.68 -23.87 -7.80
N TYR A 355 -15.03 -24.41 -8.97
CA TYR A 355 -16.14 -25.35 -9.15
C TYR A 355 -15.71 -26.71 -9.73
N LEU A 356 -14.42 -26.95 -9.82
CA LEU A 356 -13.87 -28.23 -10.28
C LEU A 356 -14.04 -29.33 -9.24
N CYS A 357 -14.34 -30.54 -9.70
CA CYS A 357 -14.39 -31.71 -8.86
C CYS A 357 -12.96 -32.18 -8.57
N PRO A 358 -12.56 -32.35 -7.28
CA PRO A 358 -11.20 -32.74 -6.93
C PRO A 358 -10.74 -34.12 -7.46
N ILE A 359 -11.69 -34.97 -7.89
CA ILE A 359 -11.40 -36.33 -8.36
C ILE A 359 -11.10 -36.35 -9.86
N CYS A 360 -11.85 -35.58 -10.66
CA CYS A 360 -11.73 -35.61 -12.13
C CYS A 360 -11.25 -34.29 -12.73
N SER A 361 -10.95 -33.29 -11.90
CA SER A 361 -10.50 -31.94 -12.30
C SER A 361 -11.38 -31.29 -13.37
N SER A 362 -12.65 -31.69 -13.43
CA SER A 362 -13.68 -31.17 -14.35
C SER A 362 -14.79 -30.52 -13.54
N ILE A 363 -15.58 -29.64 -14.15
CA ILE A 363 -16.71 -28.99 -13.48
C ILE A 363 -17.62 -29.99 -12.76
N SER A 364 -18.02 -29.67 -11.54
CA SER A 364 -18.81 -30.55 -10.65
C SER A 364 -20.27 -30.67 -11.09
N VAL A 365 -20.54 -31.26 -12.26
CA VAL A 365 -21.90 -31.51 -12.77
C VAL A 365 -22.67 -32.42 -11.82
N LYS A 366 -23.91 -32.02 -11.47
CA LYS A 366 -24.73 -32.66 -10.43
C LYS A 366 -23.91 -32.83 -9.14
N PRO A 367 -23.50 -31.71 -8.51
CA PRO A 367 -22.61 -31.72 -7.36
C PRO A 367 -23.29 -32.37 -6.16
N VAL A 368 -22.60 -33.30 -5.51
CA VAL A 368 -23.05 -33.96 -4.29
C VAL A 368 -22.23 -33.43 -3.13
N ARG A 369 -22.90 -32.88 -2.12
CA ARG A 369 -22.29 -32.35 -0.91
C ARG A 369 -22.34 -33.39 0.20
N LEU A 370 -21.17 -33.89 0.58
CA LEU A 370 -21.05 -34.84 1.69
C LEU A 370 -21.34 -34.16 3.04
N SER A 371 -21.60 -34.95 4.08
CA SER A 371 -21.76 -34.46 5.46
C SER A 371 -20.50 -33.78 6.02
N CYS A 372 -19.35 -33.93 5.36
CA CYS A 372 -18.12 -33.20 5.64
C CYS A 372 -17.97 -31.89 4.83
N ASN A 373 -19.04 -31.44 4.16
CA ASN A 373 -19.12 -30.26 3.29
C ASN A 373 -18.28 -30.26 2.00
N HIS A 374 -17.47 -31.28 1.74
CA HIS A 374 -16.77 -31.44 0.47
C HIS A 374 -17.73 -31.81 -0.67
N ILE A 375 -17.47 -31.28 -1.86
CA ILE A 375 -18.32 -31.39 -3.03
C ILE A 375 -17.60 -32.19 -4.12
N PHE A 376 -18.33 -33.13 -4.73
CA PHE A 376 -17.85 -33.93 -5.87
C PHE A 376 -18.94 -34.01 -6.94
N CYS A 377 -18.57 -34.27 -8.20
CA CYS A 377 -19.59 -34.62 -9.19
C CYS A 377 -20.21 -36.00 -8.87
N VAL A 378 -21.51 -36.17 -9.16
CA VAL A 378 -22.24 -37.42 -8.88
C VAL A 378 -21.53 -38.66 -9.43
N ARG A 379 -20.92 -38.55 -10.61
CA ARG A 379 -20.25 -39.66 -11.28
C ARG A 379 -19.02 -40.16 -10.53
N CYS A 380 -18.19 -39.24 -10.05
CA CYS A 380 -17.02 -39.59 -9.24
C CYS A 380 -17.43 -40.20 -7.90
N LEU A 381 -18.49 -39.69 -7.28
CA LEU A 381 -18.98 -40.25 -6.02
C LEU A 381 -19.52 -41.68 -6.19
N VAL A 382 -20.34 -41.93 -7.22
CA VAL A 382 -20.88 -43.27 -7.51
C VAL A 382 -19.76 -44.27 -7.77
N LYS A 383 -18.67 -43.88 -8.45
CA LYS A 383 -17.51 -44.74 -8.65
C LYS A 383 -16.81 -45.10 -7.34
N LEU A 384 -16.68 -44.16 -6.40
CA LEU A 384 -16.11 -44.44 -5.09
C LEU A 384 -17.00 -45.39 -4.28
N GLN A 385 -18.33 -45.18 -4.32
CA GLN A 385 -19.29 -46.06 -3.66
C GLN A 385 -19.25 -47.49 -4.23
N ARG A 386 -19.21 -47.65 -5.55
CA ARG A 386 -19.06 -48.96 -6.20
C ARG A 386 -17.73 -49.65 -5.86
N ALA A 387 -16.67 -48.87 -5.66
CA ALA A 387 -15.37 -49.38 -5.23
C ALA A 387 -15.28 -49.61 -3.71
N ASN A 388 -16.39 -49.45 -2.96
CA ASN A 388 -16.47 -49.55 -1.51
C ASN A 388 -15.46 -48.65 -0.76
N LYS A 389 -15.15 -47.47 -1.31
CA LYS A 389 -14.21 -46.49 -0.73
C LYS A 389 -14.97 -45.42 0.05
N ASP A 390 -15.08 -45.60 1.36
CA ASP A 390 -15.81 -44.70 2.26
C ASP A 390 -15.11 -43.39 2.69
N PRO A 391 -13.77 -43.35 2.86
CA PRO A 391 -13.09 -42.12 3.24
C PRO A 391 -13.21 -41.03 2.18
N CYS A 392 -13.60 -39.82 2.60
CA CYS A 392 -13.60 -38.63 1.74
C CYS A 392 -12.19 -38.35 1.17
N PRO A 393 -12.03 -38.14 -0.16
CA PRO A 393 -10.71 -37.84 -0.74
C PRO A 393 -10.03 -36.57 -0.20
N MET A 394 -10.80 -35.62 0.33
CA MET A 394 -10.28 -34.33 0.80
C MET A 394 -9.91 -34.35 2.29
N CYS A 395 -10.79 -34.88 3.15
CA CYS A 395 -10.60 -34.84 4.61
C CYS A 395 -10.55 -36.21 5.29
N ARG A 396 -10.62 -37.30 4.52
CA ARG A 396 -10.58 -38.69 4.99
C ARG A 396 -11.71 -39.12 5.94
N ARG A 397 -12.68 -38.24 6.22
CA ARG A 397 -13.87 -38.59 7.02
C ARG A 397 -14.72 -39.63 6.28
N HIS A 398 -15.18 -40.63 7.03
CA HIS A 398 -16.09 -41.70 6.62
C HIS A 398 -17.50 -41.16 6.32
N CYS A 399 -17.78 -40.87 5.05
CA CYS A 399 -19.05 -40.25 4.66
C CYS A 399 -19.47 -40.52 3.21
N VAL A 400 -18.64 -41.17 2.40
CA VAL A 400 -18.94 -41.41 0.98
C VAL A 400 -20.05 -42.45 0.82
N LEU A 401 -20.02 -43.54 1.59
CA LEU A 401 -21.03 -44.61 1.47
C LEU A 401 -22.40 -44.21 2.04
N ARG A 402 -22.43 -43.20 2.91
CA ARG A 402 -23.67 -42.67 3.51
C ARG A 402 -24.40 -41.67 2.61
N ALA A 403 -23.75 -41.18 1.55
CA ALA A 403 -24.33 -40.15 0.69
C ALA A 403 -25.35 -40.75 -0.28
N ASP A 404 -26.52 -40.12 -0.36
CA ASP A 404 -27.62 -40.53 -1.24
C ASP A 404 -28.09 -39.38 -2.16
N SER A 405 -29.23 -39.56 -2.82
CA SER A 405 -29.82 -38.54 -3.70
C SER A 405 -30.16 -37.22 -2.99
N GLY A 406 -30.41 -37.23 -1.68
CA GLY A 406 -30.68 -36.05 -0.86
C GLY A 406 -29.46 -35.16 -0.64
N ASN A 407 -28.24 -35.68 -0.86
CA ASN A 407 -27.01 -34.90 -0.81
C ASN A 407 -26.74 -34.08 -2.08
N LEU A 408 -27.61 -34.18 -3.10
CA LEU A 408 -27.47 -33.43 -4.34
C LEU A 408 -27.70 -31.93 -4.11
N ASP A 409 -26.67 -31.12 -4.33
CA ASP A 409 -26.74 -29.67 -4.20
C ASP A 409 -27.40 -29.05 -5.44
N MET A 410 -28.74 -29.01 -5.43
CA MET A 410 -29.52 -28.45 -6.53
C MET A 410 -29.28 -26.96 -6.73
N GLY A 411 -28.97 -26.21 -5.66
CA GLY A 411 -28.63 -24.79 -5.73
C GLY A 411 -27.37 -24.58 -6.56
N LEU A 412 -26.29 -25.29 -6.19
CA LEU A 412 -25.04 -25.26 -6.93
C LEU A 412 -25.21 -25.82 -8.35
N TYR A 413 -25.98 -26.88 -8.55
CA TYR A 413 -26.24 -27.40 -9.90
C TYR A 413 -26.89 -26.35 -10.82
N ASN A 414 -27.93 -25.67 -10.34
CA ASN A 414 -28.62 -24.63 -11.10
C ASN A 414 -27.70 -23.45 -11.39
N PHE A 415 -26.88 -23.07 -10.41
CA PHE A 415 -25.84 -22.06 -10.59
C PHE A 415 -24.85 -22.46 -11.69
N LEU A 416 -24.30 -23.67 -11.66
CA LEU A 416 -23.35 -24.17 -12.66
C LEU A 416 -23.98 -24.19 -14.06
N LYS A 417 -25.24 -24.64 -14.19
CA LYS A 417 -25.95 -24.59 -15.47
C LYS A 417 -26.11 -23.17 -16.01
N ARG A 418 -26.24 -22.18 -15.14
CA ARG A 418 -26.46 -20.80 -15.50
C ARG A 418 -25.15 -20.07 -15.86
N TYR A 419 -24.10 -20.24 -15.06
CA TYR A 419 -22.83 -19.52 -15.21
C TYR A 419 -21.76 -20.29 -15.99
N PHE A 420 -21.91 -21.61 -16.15
CA PHE A 420 -20.97 -22.48 -16.87
C PHE A 420 -21.70 -23.44 -17.84
N PRO A 421 -22.60 -22.93 -18.70
CA PRO A 421 -23.45 -23.78 -19.54
C PRO A 421 -22.64 -24.65 -20.52
N LYS A 422 -21.51 -24.16 -21.03
CA LYS A 422 -20.67 -24.91 -21.97
C LYS A 422 -19.99 -26.08 -21.27
N GLU A 423 -19.35 -25.81 -20.14
CA GLU A 423 -18.60 -26.77 -19.35
C GLU A 423 -19.54 -27.86 -18.81
N VAL A 424 -20.71 -27.47 -18.28
CA VAL A 424 -21.73 -28.41 -17.81
C VAL A 424 -22.23 -29.30 -18.95
N LYS A 425 -22.50 -28.74 -20.14
CA LYS A 425 -22.96 -29.53 -21.29
C LYS A 425 -21.92 -30.54 -21.75
N ILE A 426 -20.65 -30.13 -21.84
CA ILE A 426 -19.53 -31.00 -22.21
C ILE A 426 -19.40 -32.14 -21.20
N LYS A 427 -19.35 -31.82 -19.90
CA LYS A 427 -19.16 -32.84 -18.86
C LYS A 427 -20.36 -33.76 -18.70
N GLN A 428 -21.58 -33.25 -18.91
CA GLN A 428 -22.79 -34.07 -18.91
C GLN A 428 -22.77 -35.09 -20.06
N ALA A 429 -22.39 -34.67 -21.28
CA ALA A 429 -22.25 -35.57 -22.42
C ALA A 429 -21.12 -36.59 -22.24
N GLU A 430 -20.00 -36.20 -21.60
CA GLU A 430 -18.92 -37.11 -21.22
C GLU A 430 -19.42 -38.19 -20.25
N ASN A 431 -20.15 -37.78 -19.20
CA ASN A 431 -20.72 -38.71 -18.22
C ASN A 431 -21.72 -39.68 -18.87
N GLU A 432 -22.59 -39.19 -19.77
CA GLU A 432 -23.57 -40.02 -20.49
C GLU A 432 -22.89 -41.06 -21.38
N ARG A 433 -21.85 -40.65 -22.13
CA ARG A 433 -21.04 -41.57 -22.94
C ARG A 433 -20.40 -42.64 -22.07
N GLU A 434 -19.85 -42.24 -20.93
CA GLU A 434 -19.18 -43.18 -20.02
C GLU A 434 -20.17 -44.20 -19.42
N VAL A 435 -21.35 -43.77 -19.00
CA VAL A 435 -22.41 -44.66 -18.50
C VAL A 435 -22.89 -45.60 -19.60
N ALA A 436 -23.08 -45.12 -20.83
CA ALA A 436 -23.47 -45.96 -21.95
C ALA A 436 -22.41 -47.05 -22.24
N LEU A 437 -21.12 -46.71 -22.15
CA LEU A 437 -20.03 -47.68 -22.30
C LEU A 437 -20.00 -48.71 -21.17
N GLU A 438 -20.21 -48.30 -19.91
CA GLU A 438 -20.32 -49.24 -18.79
C GLU A 438 -21.52 -50.19 -18.95
N GLN A 439 -22.68 -49.66 -19.31
CA GLN A 439 -23.88 -50.47 -19.55
C GLN A 439 -23.65 -51.45 -20.70
N TRP A 440 -23.07 -50.98 -21.81
CA TRP A 440 -22.73 -51.84 -22.93
C TRP A 440 -21.76 -52.96 -22.52
N ARG A 441 -20.70 -52.62 -21.77
CA ARG A 441 -19.74 -53.61 -21.24
C ARG A 441 -20.38 -54.58 -20.27
N ASN A 442 -21.31 -54.17 -19.43
CA ASN A 442 -21.98 -55.09 -18.50
C ASN A 442 -22.92 -56.05 -19.26
N VAL A 443 -23.56 -55.58 -20.33
CA VAL A 443 -24.46 -56.41 -21.16
C VAL A 443 -23.69 -57.37 -22.07
N HIS A 444 -22.50 -56.98 -22.56
CA HIS A 444 -21.72 -57.77 -23.53
C HIS A 444 -20.42 -58.38 -22.95
N GLY A 445 -20.10 -58.07 -21.70
CA GLY A 445 -18.89 -58.52 -20.99
C GLY A 445 -19.11 -59.77 -20.13
N GLU A 446 -20.33 -60.30 -20.08
CA GLU A 446 -20.64 -61.63 -19.53
C GLU A 446 -20.70 -62.70 -20.62
N SER A 447 -19.69 -62.70 -21.49
CA SER A 447 -19.32 -63.89 -22.27
C SER A 447 -17.83 -64.17 -22.08
N CYS A 448 -17.43 -64.51 -20.85
CA CYS A 448 -16.28 -65.38 -20.64
C CYS A 448 -16.79 -66.62 -19.89
N VAL A 449 -16.66 -67.74 -20.59
CA VAL A 449 -17.36 -69.00 -20.38
C VAL A 449 -16.79 -69.70 -19.14
N ILE A 450 -17.67 -70.35 -18.40
CA ILE A 450 -17.33 -71.36 -17.39
C ILE A 450 -16.44 -72.42 -18.04
N SER A 451 -15.27 -72.69 -17.48
CA SER A 451 -14.58 -73.98 -17.58
C SER A 451 -13.74 -74.19 -16.34
#